data_AF-A0A7S3HX41-F1
#
_entry.id   AF-A0A7S3HX41-F1
#
_cell.length_a   1.000
_cell.length_b   1.000
_cell.length_c   1.000
_cell.angle_alpha   90.00
_cell.angle_beta   90.00
_cell.angle_gamma   90.00
#
_symmetry.space_group_name_H-M   'P 1'
#
loop_
_entity.id
_entity.type
_entity.pdbx_description
1 polymer ?
#
loop_
_entity_poly.entity_id
_entity_poly.type
_entity_poly.pdbx_seq_one_letter_code
_entity_poly.pdbx_strand_id
1 'polypeptide(L)'
;MDTDGCHGGYHLNAYQWMNENEITDETCSGYRARGHDNGLSCSAMTKCRNCNPGEACFVPDQYRVFKVDEFGPVSGEEEMMQEIYQRGPIACSVAVPQSLDDYTGGVYCDDTGDLTTTHEVSIVGWGETEDGQ
;
A
#
# COMPACT_ATOMS: atom_id res chain seq x y z
N MET A 1 1.34 12.85 -11.74
CA MET A 1 0.76 12.84 -10.39
C MET A 1 1.91 12.54 -9.46
N ASP A 2 2.17 13.40 -8.47
CA ASP A 2 3.36 13.31 -7.63
C ASP A 2 3.10 12.40 -6.42
N THR A 3 4.09 11.58 -6.07
CA THR A 3 4.18 10.88 -4.78
C THR A 3 5.21 11.60 -3.94
N ASP A 4 4.82 12.09 -2.76
CA ASP A 4 5.68 12.95 -1.91
C ASP A 4 6.54 12.13 -0.93
N GLY A 5 6.98 10.95 -1.38
CA GLY A 5 7.86 10.07 -0.60
C GLY A 5 7.27 9.73 0.78
N CYS A 6 7.99 10.09 1.84
CA CYS A 6 7.57 9.83 3.21
C CYS A 6 6.59 10.87 3.78
N HIS A 7 6.18 11.86 2.98
CA HIS A 7 5.28 12.95 3.38
C HIS A 7 3.83 12.76 2.91
N GLY A 8 3.57 11.71 2.15
CA GLY A 8 2.23 11.37 1.67
C GLY A 8 2.26 10.78 0.28
N GLY A 9 1.23 10.02 -0.04
CA GLY A 9 1.07 9.36 -1.32
C GLY A 9 -0.38 8.99 -1.57
N TYR A 10 -0.65 8.48 -2.77
CA TYR A 10 -1.98 8.04 -3.17
C TYR A 10 -1.90 6.65 -3.79
N HIS A 11 -2.75 5.73 -3.35
CA HIS A 11 -2.69 4.32 -3.76
C HIS A 11 -2.80 4.12 -5.28
N LEU A 12 -3.62 4.89 -6.00
CA LEU A 12 -3.70 4.78 -7.46
C LEU A 12 -2.38 5.13 -8.15
N ASN A 13 -1.59 6.05 -7.60
CA ASN A 13 -0.26 6.36 -8.15
C ASN A 13 0.69 5.17 -8.00
N ALA A 14 0.57 4.40 -6.91
CA ALA A 14 1.37 3.18 -6.72
C ALA A 14 1.00 2.09 -7.74
N TYR A 15 -0.30 1.88 -7.97
CA TYR A 15 -0.76 0.94 -9.01
C TYR A 15 -0.37 1.41 -10.42
N GLN A 16 -0.50 2.70 -10.72
CA GLN A 16 -0.03 3.27 -11.98
C GLN A 16 1.48 3.02 -12.16
N TRP A 17 2.28 3.27 -11.13
CA TRP A 17 3.72 2.99 -11.17
C TRP A 17 3.99 1.51 -11.45
N MET A 18 3.27 0.60 -10.79
CA MET A 18 3.38 -0.85 -11.04
C MET A 18 2.88 -1.28 -12.43
N ASN A 19 2.05 -0.49 -13.11
CA ASN A 19 1.60 -0.78 -14.46
C ASN A 19 2.64 -0.33 -15.51
N GLU A 20 3.23 0.85 -15.29
CA GLU A 20 4.21 1.46 -16.18
C GLU A 20 5.65 0.96 -15.94
N ASN A 21 5.91 0.42 -14.74
CA ASN A 21 7.21 -0.02 -14.28
C ASN A 21 7.09 -1.39 -13.57
N GLU A 22 8.10 -1.71 -12.77
CA GLU A 22 8.20 -2.96 -12.03
C GLU A 22 8.59 -2.67 -10.58
N ILE A 23 8.09 -3.49 -9.65
CA ILE A 23 8.57 -3.56 -8.27
C ILE A 23 9.26 -4.90 -8.03
N THR A 24 10.13 -4.94 -7.02
CA THR A 24 10.88 -6.14 -6.62
C THR A 24 10.27 -6.78 -5.38
N ASP A 25 10.64 -8.04 -5.14
CA ASP A 25 10.31 -8.73 -3.89
C ASP A 25 10.91 -8.01 -2.66
N GLU A 26 10.29 -8.10 -1.49
CA GLU A 26 10.77 -7.47 -0.25
C GLU A 26 12.23 -7.85 0.07
N THR A 27 12.64 -9.08 -0.26
CA THR A 27 14.02 -9.55 -0.03
C THR A 27 15.07 -8.79 -0.85
N CYS A 28 14.68 -8.11 -1.93
CA CYS A 28 15.56 -7.25 -2.72
C CYS A 28 15.87 -5.92 -2.04
N SER A 29 14.91 -5.35 -1.30
CA SER A 29 15.08 -4.08 -0.60
C SER A 29 14.18 -4.01 0.61
N GLY A 30 14.65 -4.60 1.72
CA GLY A 30 13.96 -4.54 2.99
C GLY A 30 13.55 -3.13 3.40
N TYR A 31 12.35 -3.00 3.97
CA TYR A 31 11.80 -1.72 4.42
C TYR A 31 12.73 -1.00 5.42
N ARG A 32 12.93 0.30 5.19
CA ARG A 32 13.86 1.15 5.97
C ARG A 32 13.22 2.43 6.51
N ALA A 33 11.92 2.65 6.25
CA ALA A 33 11.23 3.92 6.51
C ALA A 33 11.99 5.14 5.94
N ARG A 34 12.53 5.00 4.72
CA ARG A 34 13.24 6.06 4.00
C ARG A 34 12.93 6.04 2.50
N GLY A 35 12.99 7.21 1.87
CA GLY A 35 12.77 7.45 0.45
C GLY A 35 13.74 8.49 -0.12
N HIS A 36 13.40 8.99 -1.30
CA HIS A 36 14.24 9.88 -2.12
C HIS A 36 14.59 11.21 -1.45
N ASP A 37 13.82 11.62 -0.46
CA ASP A 37 13.84 12.88 0.27
C ASP A 37 14.53 12.79 1.64
N ASN A 38 14.61 11.59 2.26
CA ASN A 38 15.09 11.43 3.64
C ASN A 38 16.18 10.36 3.82
N GLY A 39 16.96 10.11 2.76
CA GLY A 39 18.23 9.37 2.85
C GLY A 39 18.28 8.06 2.08
N LEU A 40 17.42 7.89 1.06
CA LEU A 40 17.48 6.76 0.14
C LEU A 40 17.25 7.21 -1.31
N SER A 41 18.33 7.35 -2.09
CA SER A 41 18.21 7.66 -3.51
C SER A 41 17.69 6.48 -4.33
N CYS A 42 16.98 6.77 -5.42
CA CYS A 42 16.59 5.77 -6.40
C CYS A 42 17.83 5.31 -7.19
N SER A 43 18.24 4.06 -7.01
CA SER A 43 19.40 3.46 -7.67
C SER A 43 19.17 1.96 -7.89
N ALA A 44 19.97 1.32 -8.73
CA ALA A 44 19.88 -0.14 -8.93
C ALA A 44 20.08 -0.92 -7.60
N MET A 45 21.01 -0.46 -6.76
CA MET A 45 21.24 -1.01 -5.41
C MET A 45 20.06 -0.78 -4.45
N THR A 46 19.24 0.24 -4.69
CA THR A 46 18.01 0.47 -3.92
C THR A 46 16.88 -0.42 -4.40
N LYS A 47 16.82 -0.73 -5.70
CA LYS A 47 15.80 -1.62 -6.26
C LYS A 47 16.02 -3.09 -5.88
N CYS A 48 17.26 -3.57 -5.96
CA CYS A 48 17.62 -4.89 -5.46
C CYS A 48 19.09 -4.95 -5.05
N ARG A 49 19.36 -5.48 -3.86
CA ARG A 49 20.70 -5.63 -3.31
C ARG A 49 20.85 -6.92 -2.53
N ASN A 50 21.98 -7.57 -2.71
CA ASN A 50 22.47 -8.61 -1.81
C ASN A 50 23.83 -8.21 -1.23
N CYS A 51 24.14 -8.67 -0.02
CA CYS A 51 25.39 -8.39 0.69
C CYS A 51 25.90 -9.68 1.32
N ASN A 52 26.96 -10.25 0.77
CA ASN A 52 27.62 -11.39 1.40
C ASN A 52 28.40 -10.92 2.66
N PRO A 53 28.49 -11.74 3.71
CA PRO A 53 29.26 -11.40 4.90
C PRO A 53 30.72 -11.08 4.55
N GLY A 54 31.17 -9.88 4.93
CA GLY A 54 32.57 -9.44 4.71
C GLY A 54 32.88 -8.94 3.29
N GLU A 55 31.92 -8.91 2.38
CA GLU A 55 32.09 -8.41 1.01
C GLU A 55 31.29 -7.13 0.76
N ALA A 56 31.60 -6.46 -0.35
CA ALA A 56 30.78 -5.35 -0.82
C ALA A 56 29.41 -5.86 -1.30
N CYS A 57 28.36 -5.08 -1.06
CA CYS A 57 27.04 -5.38 -1.60
C CYS A 57 27.02 -5.23 -3.13
N PHE A 58 26.16 -6.01 -3.79
CA PHE A 58 26.01 -6.02 -5.24
C PHE A 58 24.53 -6.11 -5.64
N VAL A 59 24.23 -5.76 -6.89
CA VAL A 59 22.93 -6.02 -7.52
C VAL A 59 22.93 -7.47 -8.03
N PRO A 60 22.01 -8.34 -7.61
CA PRO A 60 21.94 -9.69 -8.15
C PRO A 60 21.66 -9.71 -9.65
N ASP A 61 22.22 -10.68 -10.38
CA ASP A 61 22.01 -10.82 -11.83
C ASP A 61 20.55 -11.15 -12.19
N GLN A 62 19.83 -11.82 -11.28
CA GLN A 62 18.44 -12.21 -11.45
C GLN A 62 17.67 -12.02 -10.13
N TYR A 63 16.48 -11.45 -10.24
CA TYR A 63 15.54 -11.30 -9.13
C TYR A 63 14.11 -11.22 -9.68
N ARG A 64 13.13 -11.45 -8.80
CA ARG A 64 11.73 -11.41 -9.18
C ARG A 64 11.25 -9.97 -9.28
N VAL A 65 10.49 -9.71 -10.34
CA VAL A 65 9.78 -8.45 -10.56
C VAL A 65 8.29 -8.71 -10.66
N PHE A 66 7.50 -7.72 -10.25
CA PHE A 66 6.05 -7.75 -10.28
C PHE A 66 5.51 -6.45 -10.88
N LYS A 67 4.40 -6.58 -11.60
CA LYS A 67 3.66 -5.49 -12.22
C LYS A 67 2.16 -5.76 -12.11
N VAL A 68 1.34 -4.74 -12.35
CA VAL A 68 -0.11 -4.91 -12.54
C VAL A 68 -0.48 -4.74 -14.00
N ASP A 69 -1.40 -5.55 -14.51
CA ASP A 69 -1.85 -5.44 -15.90
C ASP A 69 -2.95 -4.37 -16.06
N GLU A 70 -3.84 -4.25 -15.07
CA GLU A 70 -4.94 -3.30 -15.03
C GLU A 70 -5.03 -2.65 -13.63
N PHE A 71 -5.47 -1.40 -13.56
CA PHE A 71 -5.82 -0.71 -12.32
C PHE A 71 -6.87 0.35 -12.59
N GLY A 72 -7.63 0.75 -11.56
CA GLY A 72 -8.63 1.78 -11.68
C GLY A 72 -9.32 2.09 -10.35
N PRO A 73 -10.09 3.19 -10.29
CA PRO A 73 -10.89 3.50 -9.12
C PRO A 73 -12.11 2.57 -9.04
N VAL A 74 -12.52 2.26 -7.82
CA VAL A 74 -13.81 1.64 -7.48
C VAL A 74 -14.42 2.43 -6.32
N SER A 75 -15.74 2.62 -6.34
CA SER A 75 -16.46 3.37 -5.32
C SER A 75 -17.89 2.87 -5.24
N GLY A 76 -18.46 2.83 -4.03
CA GLY A 76 -19.76 2.25 -3.76
C GLY A 76 -19.62 0.86 -3.15
N GLU A 77 -20.46 0.55 -2.16
CA GLU A 77 -20.38 -0.69 -1.40
C GLU A 77 -20.48 -1.92 -2.32
N GLU A 78 -21.49 -1.96 -3.18
CA GLU A 78 -21.73 -3.11 -4.07
C GLU A 78 -20.57 -3.31 -5.05
N GLU A 79 -20.09 -2.24 -5.69
CA GLU A 79 -18.98 -2.31 -6.63
C GLU A 79 -17.66 -2.72 -5.94
N MET A 80 -17.41 -2.21 -4.73
CA MET A 80 -16.25 -2.60 -3.93
C MET A 80 -16.32 -4.08 -3.53
N MET A 81 -17.48 -4.57 -3.08
CA MET A 81 -17.69 -5.99 -2.77
C MET A 81 -17.48 -6.86 -4.02
N GLN A 82 -17.99 -6.44 -5.18
CA GLN A 82 -17.81 -7.17 -6.44
C GLN A 82 -16.35 -7.25 -6.87
N GLU A 83 -15.59 -6.15 -6.77
CA GLU A 83 -14.16 -6.13 -7.10
C GLU A 83 -13.37 -7.04 -6.16
N ILE A 84 -13.62 -6.94 -4.85
CA ILE A 84 -12.96 -7.79 -3.86
C ILE A 84 -13.27 -9.27 -4.10
N TYR A 85 -14.53 -9.61 -4.39
CA TYR A 85 -14.94 -10.99 -4.69
C TYR A 85 -14.19 -11.57 -5.90
N GLN A 86 -14.06 -10.79 -6.97
CA GLN A 86 -13.57 -11.27 -8.25
C GLN A 86 -12.04 -11.22 -8.36
N ARG A 87 -11.42 -10.18 -7.79
CA ARG A 87 -10.01 -9.83 -8.05
C ARG A 87 -9.18 -9.68 -6.77
N GLY A 88 -9.79 -9.82 -5.59
CA GLY A 88 -9.09 -9.79 -4.30
C GLY A 88 -9.00 -8.39 -3.68
N PRO A 89 -8.18 -8.22 -2.64
CA PRO A 89 -8.18 -6.99 -1.83
C PRO A 89 -7.98 -5.71 -2.62
N ILE A 90 -8.68 -4.65 -2.21
CA ILE A 90 -8.57 -3.30 -2.78
C ILE A 90 -7.88 -2.35 -1.79
N ALA A 91 -7.37 -1.21 -2.29
CA ALA A 91 -6.88 -0.12 -1.46
C ALA A 91 -7.94 0.98 -1.35
N CYS A 92 -8.10 1.57 -0.16
CA CYS A 92 -9.05 2.65 0.07
C CYS A 92 -8.48 3.70 1.02
N SER A 93 -8.84 4.96 0.76
CA SER A 93 -8.48 6.09 1.61
C SER A 93 -9.51 6.26 2.72
N VAL A 94 -9.06 6.47 3.96
CA VAL A 94 -9.91 6.62 5.15
C VAL A 94 -9.50 7.85 5.96
N ALA A 95 -10.48 8.46 6.63
CA ALA A 95 -10.22 9.43 7.68
C ALA A 95 -9.76 8.69 8.94
N VAL A 96 -8.89 9.33 9.72
CA VAL A 96 -8.36 8.77 10.98
C VAL A 96 -8.60 9.75 12.11
N PRO A 97 -9.81 9.77 12.69
CA PRO A 97 -10.05 10.47 13.95
C PRO A 97 -9.35 9.75 15.10
N GLN A 98 -9.14 10.44 16.23
CA GLN A 98 -8.49 9.85 17.41
C GLN A 98 -9.19 8.56 17.90
N SER A 99 -10.50 8.43 17.70
CA SER A 99 -11.24 7.22 18.06
C SER A 99 -10.82 5.98 17.25
N LEU A 100 -10.35 6.16 16.00
CA LEU A 100 -9.77 5.08 15.21
C LEU A 100 -8.35 4.74 15.65
N ASP A 101 -7.54 5.75 16.00
CA ASP A 101 -6.20 5.53 16.58
C ASP A 101 -6.26 4.77 17.91
N ASP A 102 -7.27 5.06 18.73
CA ASP A 102 -7.49 4.42 20.04
C ASP A 102 -8.30 3.10 19.95
N TYR A 103 -8.68 2.67 18.75
CA TYR A 103 -9.53 1.49 18.55
C TYR A 103 -8.84 0.19 18.99
N THR A 104 -9.57 -0.65 19.73
CA THR A 104 -9.04 -1.89 20.33
C THR A 104 -9.82 -3.16 20.00
N GLY A 105 -10.96 -3.06 19.31
CA GLY A 105 -11.76 -4.22 18.88
C GLY A 105 -13.24 -3.92 18.65
N GLY A 106 -13.97 -4.87 18.05
CA GLY A 106 -15.39 -4.74 17.68
C GLY A 106 -15.62 -4.26 16.25
N VAL A 107 -16.82 -3.81 15.91
CA VAL A 107 -17.06 -3.10 14.63
C VAL A 107 -16.86 -1.61 14.89
N TYR A 108 -15.88 -1.01 14.22
CA TYR A 108 -15.61 0.42 14.34
C TYR A 108 -16.67 1.23 13.58
N CYS A 109 -17.17 2.31 14.19
CA CYS A 109 -18.05 3.28 13.56
C CYS A 109 -17.59 4.69 13.93
N ASP A 110 -17.39 5.54 12.92
CA ASP A 110 -17.03 6.95 13.12
C ASP A 110 -18.28 7.83 13.10
N ASP A 111 -18.62 8.39 14.27
CA ASP A 111 -19.73 9.33 14.44
C ASP A 111 -19.28 10.81 14.39
N THR A 112 -18.00 11.08 14.11
CA THR A 112 -17.47 12.46 14.11
C THR A 112 -17.83 13.24 12.85
N GLY A 113 -18.10 12.54 11.74
CA GLY A 113 -18.37 13.13 10.43
C GLY A 113 -17.12 13.65 9.71
N ASP A 114 -15.92 13.23 10.12
CA ASP A 114 -14.69 13.58 9.40
C ASP A 114 -14.61 12.80 8.08
N LEU A 115 -14.48 13.53 6.98
CA LEU A 115 -14.32 12.99 5.64
C LEU A 115 -12.93 13.26 5.06
N THR A 116 -12.02 13.82 5.86
CA THR A 116 -10.67 14.16 5.45
C THR A 116 -9.81 12.91 5.48
N THR A 117 -9.62 12.29 4.32
CA THR A 117 -8.80 11.08 4.23
C THR A 117 -7.33 11.39 4.44
N THR A 118 -6.71 10.77 5.44
CA THR A 118 -5.30 10.96 5.82
C THR A 118 -4.51 9.64 5.81
N HIS A 119 -5.19 8.52 5.58
CA HIS A 119 -4.59 7.19 5.61
C HIS A 119 -5.12 6.30 4.48
N GLU A 120 -4.36 5.28 4.13
CA GLU A 120 -4.68 4.30 3.10
C GLU A 120 -4.65 2.91 3.72
N VAL A 121 -5.71 2.13 3.51
CA VAL A 121 -5.86 0.77 4.05
C VAL A 121 -6.15 -0.22 2.93
N SER A 122 -5.96 -1.51 3.22
CA SER A 122 -6.43 -2.59 2.34
C SER A 122 -7.74 -3.16 2.88
N ILE A 123 -8.79 -3.15 2.06
CA ILE A 123 -10.05 -3.83 2.37
C ILE A 123 -9.99 -5.22 1.75
N VAL A 124 -10.09 -6.24 2.61
CA VAL A 124 -9.88 -7.65 2.24
C VAL A 124 -11.18 -8.47 2.20
N GLY A 125 -12.32 -7.87 2.56
CA GLY A 125 -13.61 -8.54 2.62
C GLY A 125 -14.65 -7.73 3.39
N TRP A 126 -15.79 -8.35 3.65
CA TRP A 126 -16.92 -7.82 4.41
C TRP A 126 -17.63 -8.96 5.15
N GLY A 127 -18.51 -8.60 6.07
CA GLY A 127 -19.34 -9.54 6.82
C GLY A 127 -20.34 -8.81 7.69
N GLU A 128 -21.18 -9.58 8.36
CA GLU A 128 -22.17 -9.10 9.33
C GLU A 128 -21.94 -9.83 10.66
N THR A 129 -22.02 -9.11 11.76
CA THR A 129 -21.95 -9.64 13.12
C THR A 129 -23.25 -10.35 13.50
N GLU A 130 -23.24 -11.12 14.59
CA GLU A 130 -24.45 -11.78 15.10
C GLU A 130 -25.57 -10.77 15.47
N ASP A 131 -25.18 -9.55 15.86
CA ASP A 131 -26.09 -8.46 16.23
C ASP A 131 -26.58 -7.63 15.02
N GLY A 132 -26.18 -7.99 13.79
CA GLY A 132 -26.60 -7.32 12.56
C GLY A 132 -25.87 -6.00 12.26
N GLN A 133 -24.67 -5.82 12.84
CA GLN A 133 -23.73 -4.76 12.47
C GLN A 133 -22.78 -5.23 11.37
#